data_AF-A0A183HKQ0-F1
#
_entry.id   AF-A0A183HKQ0-F1
#
_cell.length_a   1.000
_cell.length_b   1.000
_cell.length_c   1.000
_cell.angle_alpha   90.00
_cell.angle_beta   90.00
_cell.angle_gamma   90.00
#
_symmetry.space_group_name_H-M   'P 1'
#
loop_
_entity.id
_entity.type
_entity.pdbx_description
1 polymer ?
#
loop_
_entity_poly.entity_id
_entity_poly.type
_entity_poly.pdbx_seq_one_letter_code
_entity_poly.pdbx_strand_id
1 'polypeptide(L)'
;MHLEGPVPWLAPDVKGRIRSNSLFTGHNLRDAVNDGTADFNSIFLQDIPRLFRSGMIHLNAALITVSPPDSSGFCTLGTSADATRAAVTLADHIIAISNKNMPRTFGDTLIHESHIDFMIENDFPLHERKFGAKTSEVEKKIGELIANELVDNGATLQMGMLFSLNSPKISFHLGH
;
A
#
# COMPACT_ATOMS: atom_id res chain seq x y z
N MET A 1 -0.57 -1.92 1.55
CA MET A 1 0.10 -3.21 1.90
C MET A 1 0.44 -4.00 0.64
N HIS A 2 1.63 -3.75 0.09
CA HIS A 2 2.36 -4.60 -0.84
C HIS A 2 3.78 -4.02 -0.81
N LEU A 3 4.74 -4.73 -0.22
CA LEU A 3 6.10 -4.23 -0.09
C LEU A 3 6.89 -4.64 -1.34
N GLU A 4 7.33 -3.65 -2.10
CA GLU A 4 8.28 -3.82 -3.19
C GLU A 4 9.66 -3.32 -2.76
N GLY A 5 10.69 -3.74 -3.48
CA GLY A 5 12.07 -3.33 -3.22
C GLY A 5 12.81 -4.21 -2.21
N PRO A 6 13.96 -3.73 -1.70
CA PRO A 6 14.83 -4.48 -0.81
C PRO A 6 14.14 -4.88 0.50
N VAL A 7 14.47 -6.08 1.00
CA VAL A 7 13.96 -6.66 2.25
C VAL A 7 15.11 -6.84 3.25
N PRO A 8 15.74 -5.74 3.75
CA PRO A 8 16.94 -5.82 4.59
C PRO A 8 16.71 -6.60 5.89
N TRP A 9 15.47 -6.68 6.38
CA TRP A 9 15.11 -7.49 7.54
C TRP A 9 15.19 -9.01 7.31
N LEU A 10 15.48 -9.47 6.08
CA LEU A 10 15.78 -10.86 5.76
C LEU A 10 17.29 -11.13 5.59
N ALA A 11 18.15 -10.13 5.80
CA ALA A 11 19.59 -10.31 5.63
C ALA A 11 20.16 -11.35 6.64
N PRO A 12 21.22 -12.08 6.28
CA PRO A 12 21.77 -13.14 7.14
C PRO A 12 22.23 -12.68 8.53
N ASP A 13 22.68 -11.42 8.66
CA ASP A 13 23.17 -10.80 9.89
C ASP A 13 22.05 -10.46 10.89
N VAL A 14 20.81 -10.31 10.42
CA VAL A 14 19.61 -10.12 11.24
C VAL A 14 18.78 -11.40 11.40
N LYS A 15 19.23 -12.52 10.83
CA LYS A 15 18.55 -13.81 10.92
C LYS A 15 18.36 -14.24 12.38
N GLY A 16 17.14 -14.62 12.73
CA GLY A 16 16.76 -15.00 14.10
C GLY A 16 16.50 -13.81 15.05
N ARG A 17 16.73 -12.56 14.61
CA ARG A 17 16.36 -11.35 15.36
C ARG A 17 15.08 -10.73 14.83
N ILE A 18 14.87 -10.79 13.52
CA ILE A 18 13.66 -10.31 12.86
C ILE A 18 13.03 -11.48 12.10
N ARG A 19 11.72 -11.67 12.28
CA ARG A 19 10.91 -12.61 11.51
C ARG A 19 9.80 -11.84 10.82
N SER A 20 9.77 -11.92 9.49
CA SER A 20 8.74 -11.25 8.70
C SER A 20 7.46 -12.05 8.75
N ASN A 21 6.37 -11.45 9.23
CA ASN A 21 5.03 -12.02 9.14
C ASN A 21 4.20 -11.20 8.14
N SER A 22 3.95 -11.77 6.97
CA SER A 22 3.30 -11.09 5.86
C SER A 22 1.80 -11.40 5.82
N LEU A 23 0.97 -10.35 5.76
CA LEU A 23 -0.48 -10.45 5.46
C LEU A 23 -0.76 -10.31 3.96
N PHE A 24 0.25 -9.94 3.16
CA PHE A 24 0.20 -9.88 1.70
C PHE A 24 1.62 -9.99 1.13
N THR A 25 1.94 -11.13 0.51
CA THR A 25 3.31 -11.45 0.09
C THR A 25 3.61 -10.97 -1.33
N GLY A 26 4.51 -9.98 -1.42
CA GLY A 26 5.13 -9.55 -2.67
C GLY A 26 6.13 -10.58 -3.21
N HIS A 27 6.59 -10.39 -4.45
CA HIS A 27 7.56 -11.32 -5.07
C HIS A 27 8.86 -11.47 -4.27
N ASN A 28 9.28 -10.40 -3.59
CA ASN A 28 10.53 -10.27 -2.82
C ASN A 28 10.54 -11.09 -1.51
N LEU A 29 9.39 -11.61 -1.09
CA LEU A 29 9.24 -12.39 0.14
C LEU A 29 8.90 -13.87 -0.12
N ARG A 30 8.66 -14.29 -1.37
CA ARG A 30 8.20 -15.65 -1.70
C ARG A 30 9.21 -16.72 -1.33
N ASP A 31 10.49 -16.53 -1.65
CA ASP A 31 11.53 -17.51 -1.34
C ASP A 31 11.71 -17.67 0.17
N ALA A 32 11.69 -16.58 0.91
CA ALA A 32 11.77 -16.58 2.37
C ALA A 32 10.56 -17.25 3.05
N VAL A 33 9.37 -17.15 2.45
CA VAL A 33 8.20 -17.90 2.93
C VAL A 33 8.35 -19.38 2.61
N ASN A 34 8.82 -19.73 1.40
CA ASN A 34 8.99 -21.11 0.96
C ASN A 34 10.07 -21.86 1.76
N ASP A 35 11.14 -21.17 2.17
CA ASP A 35 12.23 -21.77 2.96
C ASP A 35 12.01 -21.70 4.49
N GLY A 36 10.88 -21.12 4.93
CA GLY A 36 10.48 -21.03 6.33
C GLY A 36 11.12 -19.89 7.15
N THR A 37 11.93 -19.03 6.54
CA THR A 37 12.54 -17.87 7.22
C THR A 37 11.58 -16.69 7.43
N ALA A 38 10.46 -16.66 6.70
CA ALA A 38 9.33 -15.75 6.89
C ALA A 38 7.99 -16.51 6.97
N ASP A 39 6.97 -15.86 7.53
CA ASP A 39 5.59 -16.38 7.61
C ASP A 39 4.68 -15.65 6.62
N PHE A 40 3.65 -16.37 6.17
CA PHE A 40 2.52 -15.80 5.44
C PHE A 40 1.22 -16.18 6.13
N ASN A 41 0.43 -15.17 6.49
CA ASN A 41 -0.91 -15.36 7.04
C ASN A 41 -1.95 -14.92 6.01
N SER A 42 -2.74 -15.89 5.54
CA SER A 42 -3.80 -15.65 4.57
C SER A 42 -4.98 -14.96 5.25
N ILE A 43 -5.32 -13.75 4.79
CA ILE A 43 -6.46 -12.99 5.24
C ILE A 43 -6.98 -12.09 4.12
N PHE A 44 -8.28 -11.79 4.14
CA PHE A 44 -8.81 -10.77 3.26
C PHE A 44 -8.35 -9.36 3.66
N LEU A 45 -8.07 -8.52 2.66
CA LEU A 45 -7.56 -7.17 2.88
C LEU A 45 -8.44 -6.33 3.82
N GLN A 46 -9.77 -6.43 3.65
CA GLN A 46 -10.73 -5.71 4.47
C GLN A 46 -10.78 -6.15 5.94
N ASP A 47 -10.29 -7.36 6.25
CA ASP A 47 -10.31 -7.91 7.61
C ASP A 47 -9.05 -7.55 8.41
N ILE A 48 -7.99 -7.07 7.76
CA ILE A 48 -6.75 -6.69 8.45
C ILE A 48 -6.98 -5.61 9.51
N PRO A 49 -7.72 -4.49 9.25
CA PRO A 49 -8.06 -3.53 10.30
C PRO A 49 -8.79 -4.15 11.49
N ARG A 50 -9.62 -5.17 11.25
CA ARG A 50 -10.35 -5.86 12.31
C ARG A 50 -9.42 -6.66 13.20
N LEU A 51 -8.38 -7.30 12.66
CA LEU A 51 -7.37 -8.01 13.46
C LEU A 51 -6.69 -7.10 14.48
N PHE A 52 -6.34 -5.87 14.06
CA PHE A 52 -5.70 -4.90 14.94
C PHE A 52 -6.70 -4.41 15.99
N ARG A 53 -7.92 -4.03 15.58
CA ARG A 53 -8.96 -3.50 16.49
C ARG A 53 -9.40 -4.51 17.55
N SER A 54 -9.39 -5.80 17.23
CA SER A 54 -9.74 -6.85 18.18
C SER A 54 -8.58 -7.27 19.09
N GLY A 55 -7.37 -6.75 18.87
CA GLY A 55 -6.16 -7.17 19.59
C GLY A 55 -5.69 -8.59 19.25
N MET A 56 -6.22 -9.22 18.18
CA MET A 56 -5.72 -10.53 17.73
C MET A 56 -4.27 -10.41 17.24
N ILE A 57 -3.94 -9.27 16.63
CA ILE A 57 -2.58 -8.83 16.41
C ILE A 57 -2.40 -7.52 17.15
N HIS A 58 -1.62 -7.56 18.23
CA HIS A 58 -1.17 -6.37 18.92
C HIS A 58 -0.01 -5.72 18.17
N LEU A 59 -0.03 -4.39 18.04
CA LEU A 59 1.00 -3.62 17.35
C LEU A 59 1.80 -2.83 18.37
N ASN A 60 3.05 -3.20 18.62
CA ASN A 60 3.90 -2.42 19.52
C ASN A 60 4.38 -1.12 18.88
N ALA A 61 4.60 -1.11 17.56
CA ALA A 61 5.01 0.08 16.84
C ALA A 61 4.46 0.09 15.41
N ALA A 62 4.08 1.27 14.92
CA ALA A 62 3.76 1.54 13.53
C ALA A 62 4.84 2.43 12.91
N LEU A 63 5.52 1.92 11.88
CA LEU A 63 6.49 2.67 11.10
C LEU A 63 5.81 3.17 9.82
N ILE A 64 5.71 4.48 9.67
CA ILE A 64 4.98 5.12 8.58
C ILE A 64 5.81 6.18 7.87
N THR A 65 5.42 6.54 6.64
CA THR A 65 5.91 7.74 5.95
C THR A 65 4.71 8.66 5.75
N VAL A 66 4.87 9.93 6.08
CA VAL A 66 3.80 10.95 6.01
C VAL A 66 4.29 12.19 5.27
N SER A 67 3.36 13.04 4.83
CA SER A 67 3.69 14.40 4.41
C SER A 67 4.15 15.24 5.61
N PRO A 68 4.93 16.32 5.40
CA PRO A 68 5.28 17.24 6.48
C PRO A 68 4.03 17.86 7.11
N PRO A 69 4.05 18.17 8.42
CA PRO A 69 2.92 18.84 9.08
C PRO A 69 2.61 20.17 8.41
N ASP A 70 1.32 20.53 8.34
CA ASP A 70 0.90 21.85 7.89
C ASP A 70 0.94 22.86 9.04
N SER A 71 0.48 24.10 8.78
CA SER A 71 0.39 25.16 9.78
C SER A 71 -0.50 24.82 10.98
N SER A 72 -1.33 23.78 10.88
CA SER A 72 -2.20 23.27 11.94
C SER A 72 -1.69 21.97 12.55
N GLY A 73 -0.47 21.54 12.24
CA GLY A 73 0.15 20.33 12.79
C GLY A 73 -0.35 19.02 12.18
N PHE A 74 -1.15 19.05 11.11
CA PHE A 74 -1.65 17.83 10.48
C PHE A 74 -0.71 17.33 9.39
N CYS A 75 -0.41 16.04 9.39
CA CYS A 75 0.24 15.29 8.33
C CYS A 75 -0.80 14.44 7.58
N THR A 76 -0.38 13.84 6.44
CA THR A 76 -1.19 12.83 5.72
C THR A 76 -0.42 11.51 5.57
N LEU A 77 -1.11 10.38 5.70
CA LEU A 77 -0.60 9.03 5.36
C LEU A 77 -0.27 8.86 3.86
N GLY A 78 -0.65 9.83 3.04
CA GLY A 78 -0.30 9.91 1.63
C GLY A 78 -0.94 8.81 0.80
N THR A 79 -0.12 7.97 0.17
CA THR A 79 -0.60 6.96 -0.78
C THR A 79 -1.25 5.74 -0.13
N SER A 80 -1.26 5.63 1.20
CA SER A 80 -1.74 4.45 1.93
C SER A 80 -2.72 4.81 3.06
N ALA A 81 -4.01 4.77 2.76
CA ALA A 81 -5.11 4.92 3.73
C ALA A 81 -5.68 3.58 4.24
N ASP A 82 -5.06 2.46 3.87
CA ASP A 82 -5.56 1.10 4.06
C ASP A 82 -5.50 0.64 5.54
N ALA A 83 -4.95 -0.54 5.84
CA ALA A 83 -4.73 -0.94 7.22
C ALA A 83 -3.76 -0.02 7.98
N THR A 84 -2.99 0.83 7.27
CA THR A 84 -2.14 1.86 7.87
C THR A 84 -2.94 2.74 8.82
N ARG A 85 -4.17 3.15 8.46
CA ARG A 85 -5.04 3.97 9.33
C ARG A 85 -5.40 3.25 10.63
N ALA A 86 -5.69 1.96 10.56
CA ALA A 86 -5.93 1.17 11.76
C ALA A 86 -4.66 1.01 12.60
N ALA A 87 -3.51 0.79 11.96
CA ALA A 87 -2.22 0.65 12.64
C ALA A 87 -1.85 1.91 13.45
N VAL A 88 -1.92 3.09 12.84
CA VAL A 88 -1.60 4.37 13.52
C VAL A 88 -2.62 4.76 14.60
N THR A 89 -3.73 4.04 14.73
CA THR A 89 -4.72 4.30 15.79
C THR A 89 -4.53 3.37 16.99
N LEU A 90 -3.86 2.23 16.79
CA LEU A 90 -3.84 1.12 17.74
C LEU A 90 -2.43 0.71 18.17
N ALA A 91 -1.39 1.16 17.47
CA ALA A 91 -0.03 0.88 17.86
C ALA A 91 0.34 1.61 19.15
N ASP A 92 1.14 0.97 20.02
CA ASP A 92 1.62 1.60 21.25
C ASP A 92 2.52 2.81 20.95
N HIS A 93 3.27 2.74 19.84
CA HIS A 93 4.15 3.82 19.37
C HIS A 93 4.03 4.06 17.86
N ILE A 94 4.13 5.32 17.45
CA ILE A 94 4.14 5.75 16.06
C ILE A 94 5.47 6.41 15.74
N ILE A 95 6.20 5.81 14.81
CA ILE A 95 7.47 6.33 14.29
C ILE A 95 7.23 6.73 12.84
N ALA A 96 7.34 8.02 12.55
CA ALA A 96 7.05 8.56 11.24
C ALA A 96 8.29 9.15 10.57
N ILE A 97 8.38 8.94 9.26
CA ILE A 97 9.28 9.69 8.39
C ILE A 97 8.46 10.79 7.70
N SER A 98 8.79 12.05 7.98
CA SER A 98 8.27 13.21 7.26
C SER A 98 9.04 13.36 5.95
N ASN A 99 8.35 13.20 4.83
CA ASN A 99 8.94 13.27 3.50
C ASN A 99 8.13 14.23 2.63
N LYS A 100 8.74 15.31 2.14
CA LYS A 100 8.06 16.33 1.31
C LYS A 100 7.51 15.78 -0.01
N ASN A 101 8.03 14.64 -0.47
CA ASN A 101 7.56 13.99 -1.68
C ASN A 101 6.30 13.14 -1.44
N MET A 102 5.90 12.92 -0.18
CA MET A 102 4.65 12.25 0.16
C MET A 102 3.46 13.16 -0.17
N PRO A 103 2.55 12.77 -1.08
CA PRO A 103 1.43 13.61 -1.46
C PRO A 103 0.46 13.83 -0.29
N ARG A 104 -0.12 15.02 -0.23
CA ARG A 104 -1.27 15.29 0.65
C ARG A 104 -2.55 14.79 0.01
N THR A 105 -3.07 13.70 0.54
CA THR A 105 -4.32 13.06 0.10
C THR A 105 -5.48 13.42 1.02
N PHE A 106 -6.68 13.49 0.46
CA PHE A 106 -7.92 13.70 1.22
C PHE A 106 -8.53 12.38 1.69
N GLY A 107 -9.44 12.45 2.66
CA GLY A 107 -10.14 11.30 3.23
C GLY A 107 -9.55 10.89 4.59
N ASP A 108 -9.61 9.60 4.90
CA ASP A 108 -9.19 9.05 6.19
C ASP A 108 -7.66 8.84 6.27
N THR A 109 -6.93 9.89 5.93
CA THR A 109 -5.46 9.93 5.82
C THR A 109 -4.82 10.93 6.76
N LEU A 110 -5.61 11.79 7.41
CA LEU A 110 -5.10 12.83 8.29
C LEU A 110 -4.63 12.26 9.63
N ILE A 111 -3.48 12.73 10.10
CA ILE A 111 -2.95 12.44 11.43
C ILE A 111 -2.28 13.70 11.97
N HIS A 112 -2.64 14.11 13.19
CA HIS A 112 -1.98 15.24 13.85
C HIS A 112 -0.63 14.80 14.41
N GLU A 113 0.39 15.66 14.32
CA GLU A 113 1.75 15.36 14.77
C GLU A 113 1.83 15.00 16.26
N SER A 114 0.90 15.49 17.08
CA SER A 114 0.83 15.14 18.52
C SER A 114 0.52 13.67 18.79
N HIS A 115 0.06 12.91 17.79
CA HIS A 115 -0.11 11.46 17.91
C HIS A 115 1.16 10.68 17.55
N ILE A 116 2.20 11.35 17.06
CA ILE A 116 3.43 10.72 16.58
C ILE A 116 4.50 10.82 17.67
N ASP A 117 4.96 9.68 18.18
CA ASP A 117 5.98 9.63 19.23
C ASP A 117 7.35 10.10 18.74
N PHE A 118 7.73 9.70 17.52
CA PHE A 118 9.01 10.05 16.91
C PHE A 118 8.83 10.43 15.45
N MET A 119 9.30 11.62 15.08
CA MET A 119 9.29 12.11 13.70
C MET A 119 10.72 12.34 13.21
N ILE A 120 11.05 11.78 12.05
CA ILE A 120 12.34 11.97 11.37
C ILE A 120 12.07 12.63 10.04
N GLU A 121 12.72 13.77 9.77
CA GLU A 121 12.67 14.40 8.45
C GLU A 121 13.65 13.72 7.50
N ASN A 122 13.14 13.16 6.40
CA ASN A 122 13.98 12.57 5.37
C ASN A 122 13.26 12.57 4.02
N ASP A 123 13.77 13.36 3.08
CA ASP A 123 13.22 13.47 1.74
C ASP A 123 13.87 12.47 0.80
N PHE A 124 13.10 11.45 0.40
CA PHE A 124 13.48 10.52 -0.65
C PHE A 124 12.39 10.45 -1.73
N PRO A 125 12.74 10.20 -3.00
CA PRO A 125 11.76 9.94 -4.04
C PRO A 125 10.86 8.76 -3.64
N LEU A 126 9.56 8.88 -3.86
CA LEU A 126 8.65 7.77 -3.62
C LEU A 126 8.93 6.62 -4.58
N HIS A 127 8.67 5.39 -4.13
CA HIS A 127 8.80 4.22 -4.98
C HIS A 127 7.81 4.28 -6.15
N GLU A 128 8.35 4.29 -7.36
CA GLU A 128 7.55 4.25 -8.59
C GLU A 128 7.59 2.85 -9.19
N ARG A 129 6.40 2.30 -9.48
CA ARG A 129 6.30 1.05 -10.21
C ARG A 129 6.52 1.30 -11.70
N LYS A 130 7.54 0.66 -12.27
CA LYS A 130 7.82 0.72 -13.71
C LYS A 130 6.82 -0.14 -14.48
N PHE A 131 5.96 0.48 -15.28
CA PHE A 131 5.10 -0.22 -16.24
C PHE A 131 5.91 -0.60 -17.49
N GLY A 132 6.48 -1.82 -17.48
CA GLY A 132 7.42 -2.26 -18.52
C GLY A 132 6.84 -3.21 -19.59
N ALA A 133 5.68 -3.81 -19.37
CA ALA A 133 5.11 -4.77 -20.31
C ALA A 133 4.24 -4.07 -21.36
N LYS A 134 4.55 -4.30 -22.64
CA LYS A 134 3.61 -3.98 -23.73
C LYS A 134 2.39 -4.87 -23.56
N THR A 135 1.20 -4.27 -23.57
CA THR A 135 -0.07 -5.00 -23.59
C THR A 135 -0.09 -5.92 -24.82
N SER A 136 -0.20 -7.22 -24.58
CA SER A 136 -0.35 -8.25 -25.60
C SER A 136 -1.68 -8.10 -26.35
N GLU A 137 -1.77 -8.67 -27.55
CA GLU A 137 -3.02 -8.66 -28.32
C GLU A 137 -4.16 -9.40 -27.59
N VAL A 138 -3.83 -10.40 -26.77
CA VAL A 138 -4.81 -11.11 -25.93
C VAL A 138 -5.36 -10.17 -24.85
N GLU A 139 -4.50 -9.47 -24.12
CA GLU A 139 -4.93 -8.51 -23.09
C GLU A 139 -5.77 -7.37 -23.68
N LYS A 140 -5.40 -6.87 -24.87
CA LYS A 140 -6.21 -5.90 -25.61
C LYS A 140 -7.60 -6.44 -25.92
N LYS A 141 -7.67 -7.68 -26.45
CA LYS A 141 -8.95 -8.27 -26.82
C LYS A 141 -9.85 -8.49 -25.61
N ILE A 142 -9.29 -8.90 -24.47
CA ILE A 142 -10.04 -9.03 -23.22
C ILE A 142 -10.55 -7.65 -22.77
N GLY A 143 -9.71 -6.62 -22.81
CA GLY A 143 -10.11 -5.25 -22.46
C GLY A 143 -11.23 -4.70 -23.33
N GLU A 144 -11.18 -4.94 -24.64
CA GLU A 144 -12.24 -4.55 -25.59
C GLU A 144 -13.57 -5.26 -25.28
N LEU A 145 -13.53 -6.57 -24.99
CA LEU A 145 -14.75 -7.32 -24.67
C LEU A 145 -15.37 -6.85 -23.35
N ILE A 146 -14.55 -6.60 -22.32
CA ILE A 146 -15.06 -6.08 -21.04
C ILE A 146 -15.68 -4.69 -21.24
N ALA A 147 -14.98 -3.79 -21.93
CA ALA A 147 -15.45 -2.42 -22.13
C ALA A 147 -16.74 -2.36 -22.96
N ASN A 148 -16.86 -3.16 -24.03
CA ASN A 148 -18.00 -3.09 -24.94
C ASN A 148 -19.22 -3.87 -24.45
N GLU A 149 -19.02 -4.98 -23.75
CA GLU A 149 -20.12 -5.92 -23.44
C GLU A 149 -20.57 -5.86 -21.97
N LEU A 150 -19.76 -5.31 -21.05
CA LEU A 150 -20.01 -5.40 -19.61
C LEU A 150 -20.01 -4.06 -18.87
N VAL A 151 -19.51 -2.97 -19.47
CA VAL A 151 -19.41 -1.67 -18.80
C VAL A 151 -20.39 -0.68 -19.38
N ASP A 152 -21.44 -0.39 -18.61
CA ASP A 152 -22.43 0.62 -18.97
C ASP A 152 -21.99 2.04 -18.58
N ASN A 153 -22.57 3.03 -19.25
CA ASN A 153 -22.41 4.43 -18.87
C ASN A 153 -22.91 4.66 -17.43
N GLY A 154 -22.09 5.34 -16.62
CA GLY A 154 -22.39 5.55 -15.21
C GLY A 154 -21.99 4.41 -14.28
N ALA A 155 -21.34 3.35 -14.80
CA ALA A 155 -20.80 2.28 -13.97
C ALA A 155 -19.77 2.78 -12.95
N THR A 156 -19.77 2.19 -11.75
CA THR A 156 -18.72 2.39 -10.74
C THR A 156 -17.63 1.35 -10.95
N LEU A 157 -16.41 1.80 -11.26
CA LEU A 157 -15.30 0.91 -11.61
C LEU A 157 -14.41 0.59 -10.40
N GLN A 158 -14.11 -0.69 -10.22
CA GLN A 158 -13.04 -1.18 -9.35
C GLN A 158 -12.12 -2.05 -10.18
N MET A 159 -10.84 -1.67 -10.25
CA MET A 159 -9.85 -2.34 -11.10
C MET A 159 -8.54 -2.53 -10.36
N GLY A 160 -7.86 -3.64 -10.65
CA GLY A 160 -6.49 -3.88 -10.20
C GLY A 160 -5.45 -3.33 -11.17
N MET A 161 -4.20 -3.26 -10.73
CA MET A 161 -3.07 -2.72 -11.52
C MET A 161 -2.73 -3.52 -12.79
N LEU A 162 -3.23 -4.74 -12.96
CA LEU A 162 -2.87 -5.61 -14.09
C LEU A 162 -3.46 -5.12 -15.43
N PHE A 163 -4.57 -4.39 -15.41
CA PHE A 163 -5.14 -3.79 -16.62
C PHE A 163 -4.44 -2.46 -16.92
N SER A 164 -3.33 -2.53 -17.63
CA SER A 164 -2.73 -1.35 -18.26
C SER A 164 -3.68 -0.84 -19.35
N LEU A 165 -4.42 0.23 -19.04
CA LEU A 165 -5.28 0.98 -19.96
C LEU A 165 -4.49 1.75 -21.04
N ASN A 166 -3.20 1.49 -21.22
CA ASN A 166 -2.34 2.15 -22.20
C ASN A 166 -2.71 1.84 -23.67
N SER A 167 -3.87 1.24 -23.93
CA SER A 167 -4.44 1.23 -25.28
C SER A 167 -5.22 2.52 -25.50
N PRO A 168 -4.85 3.37 -26.47
CA PRO A 168 -5.54 4.63 -26.77
C PRO A 168 -7.00 4.46 -27.22
N LYS A 169 -7.53 3.23 -27.29
CA LYS A 169 -8.91 2.90 -27.63
C LYS A 169 -9.82 2.58 -26.45
N ILE A 170 -9.29 2.36 -25.23
CA ILE A 170 -10.14 2.23 -24.04
C ILE A 170 -10.40 3.64 -23.49
N SER A 171 -11.16 4.43 -24.26
CA SER A 171 -11.69 5.71 -23.81
C SER A 171 -13.10 5.46 -23.28
N PHE A 172 -13.24 5.42 -21.95
CA PHE A 172 -14.55 5.56 -21.34
C PHE A 172 -15.01 7.01 -21.57
N HIS A 173 -15.80 7.24 -22.62
CA HIS A 173 -16.45 8.53 -22.82
C HIS A 173 -17.51 8.70 -21.74
N LEU A 174 -17.18 9.45 -20.68
CA LEU A 174 -18.16 9.96 -19.73
C LEU A 174 -19.00 11.02 -20.46
N GLY A 175 -20.06 10.58 -21.13
CA GLY A 175 -21.08 11.46 -21.67
C GLY A 175 -21.79 12.18 -20.53
N HIS A 176 -21.95 13.50 -20.67
CA HIS A 176 -22.85 14.32 -19.87
C HIS A 176 -24.32 13.95 -20.08
#